data_AF-X1CES5-F1
#
_entry.id   AF-X1CES5-F1
#
_cell.length_a   1.000
_cell.length_b   1.000
_cell.length_c   1.000
_cell.angle_alpha   90.00
_cell.angle_beta   90.00
_cell.angle_gamma   90.00
#
_symmetry.space_group_name_H-M   'P 1'
#
loop_
_entity.id
_entity.type
_entity.pdbx_description
1 polymer ?
#
loop_
_entity_poly.entity_id
_entity_poly.type
_entity_poly.pdbx_seq_one_letter_code
_entity_poly.pdbx_strand_id
1 'polypeptide(L)'
;MKKTYIGLIIIGILFGSSIIAYILFLENSFNGTDDIQPPSPSGPILINHTCAHLEDLKRIPDEWILEAKKTLNIAYGHTSHGSQLTSGGMANMEAFMARGDFYSYGSDGGGNDTKLEFYDYNGGFGGILTTTTAHDLGNPNDDAWRQATEEYLDNPANPGTNVVIWSWCQINGHPISTYLSNMESLISAYAPGGSKGRTNETKVTFVFMTGHVNGDGDGGITYD
;
A
#
# COMPACT_ATOMS: atom_id res chain seq x y z
N MET A 1 -27.47 22.81 6.32
CA MET A 1 -27.17 23.79 7.39
C MET A 1 -25.66 23.98 7.45
N LYS A 2 -25.15 25.14 7.04
CA LYS A 2 -23.72 25.49 7.17
C LYS A 2 -23.45 25.76 8.66
N LYS A 3 -22.50 25.05 9.28
CA LYS A 3 -22.01 25.42 10.61
C LYS A 3 -20.90 26.45 10.43
N THR A 4 -21.17 27.67 10.89
CA THR A 4 -20.19 28.74 10.99
C THR A 4 -19.39 28.55 12.29
N TYR A 5 -18.09 28.38 12.20
CA TYR A 5 -17.21 28.43 13.37
C TYR A 5 -16.54 29.80 13.43
N ILE A 6 -16.71 30.49 14.55
CA ILE A 6 -16.10 31.78 14.82
C ILE A 6 -14.81 31.52 15.61
N GLY A 7 -13.66 31.60 14.94
CA GLY A 7 -12.36 31.60 15.60
C GLY A 7 -11.96 33.02 15.96
N LEU A 8 -11.80 33.32 17.25
CA LEU A 8 -11.30 34.60 17.74
C LEU A 8 -9.78 34.50 17.92
N ILE A 9 -8.99 35.21 17.10
CA ILE A 9 -7.56 35.38 17.35
C ILE A 9 -7.33 36.84 17.77
N ILE A 10 -6.99 37.04 19.05
CA ILE A 10 -6.58 38.34 19.57
C ILE A 10 -5.05 38.42 19.42
N ILE A 11 -4.57 39.17 18.44
CA ILE A 11 -3.16 39.57 18.38
C ILE A 11 -3.05 40.97 18.95
N GLY A 12 -2.52 41.08 20.18
CA GLY A 12 -2.19 42.37 20.78
C GLY A 12 -0.80 42.82 20.36
N ILE A 13 -0.69 43.91 19.60
CA ILE A 13 0.58 44.62 19.41
C ILE A 13 0.50 45.92 20.22
N LEU A 14 1.35 46.03 21.23
CA LEU A 14 1.43 47.20 22.11
C LEU A 14 2.24 48.32 21.44
N PHE A 15 1.57 49.38 21.03
CA PHE A 15 2.18 50.70 20.88
C PHE A 15 1.27 51.75 21.54
N GLY A 16 1.82 52.51 22.49
CA GLY A 16 1.30 53.80 22.97
C GLY A 16 -0.22 53.89 23.23
N SER A 17 -0.64 53.52 24.44
CA SER A 17 -1.88 53.99 25.12
C SER A 17 -3.22 53.93 24.37
N SER A 18 -3.37 53.16 23.30
CA SER A 18 -4.68 52.93 22.65
C SER A 18 -4.75 51.55 22.02
N ILE A 19 -5.78 50.77 22.39
CA ILE A 19 -6.08 49.47 21.77
C ILE A 19 -6.91 49.74 20.51
N ILE A 20 -6.32 49.52 19.34
CA ILE A 20 -7.07 49.45 18.07
C ILE A 20 -7.31 47.97 17.78
N ALA A 21 -8.55 47.52 17.94
CA ALA A 21 -8.96 46.18 17.52
C ALA A 21 -9.26 46.22 16.01
N TYR A 22 -8.44 45.53 15.21
CA TYR A 22 -8.79 45.22 13.82
C TYR A 22 -9.69 43.99 13.79
N ILE A 23 -10.93 44.15 13.33
CA ILE A 23 -11.78 43.02 12.93
C ILE A 23 -11.40 42.67 11.50
N LEU A 24 -10.56 41.66 11.32
CA LEU A 24 -10.32 41.06 10.00
C LEU A 24 -11.42 40.02 9.74
N PHE A 25 -12.29 40.31 8.78
CA PHE A 25 -13.20 39.30 8.22
C PHE A 25 -12.38 38.41 7.27
N LEU A 26 -11.92 37.26 7.76
CA LEU A 26 -11.45 36.20 6.87
C LEU A 26 -12.68 35.46 6.34
N GLU A 27 -13.17 35.87 5.18
CA GLU A 27 -14.07 35.05 4.38
C GLU A 27 -13.28 33.86 3.82
N ASN A 28 -13.15 32.79 4.61
CA ASN A 28 -12.88 31.49 4.01
C ASN A 28 -14.19 31.03 3.36
N SER A 29 -14.31 31.26 2.06
CA SER A 29 -15.22 30.52 1.22
C SER A 29 -14.76 29.06 1.19
N PHE A 30 -15.26 28.28 2.15
CA PHE A 30 -15.20 26.83 2.09
C PHE A 30 -16.12 26.36 0.96
N ASN A 31 -15.56 26.15 -0.22
CA ASN A 31 -16.15 25.25 -1.20
C ASN A 31 -15.85 23.82 -0.73
N GLY A 32 -16.90 23.08 -0.38
CA GLY A 32 -16.79 21.66 -0.08
C GLY A 32 -16.48 20.85 -1.35
N THR A 33 -15.90 19.67 -1.12
CA THR A 33 -15.23 18.70 -2.03
C THR A 33 -13.80 19.13 -2.36
N ASP A 34 -12.79 18.72 -1.60
CA ASP A 34 -12.22 17.38 -1.76
C ASP A 34 -11.31 17.01 -0.56
N ASP A 35 -11.86 16.27 0.40
CA ASP A 35 -11.05 15.32 1.16
C ASP A 35 -11.26 13.98 0.42
N ILE A 36 -10.43 13.71 -0.60
CA ILE A 36 -10.53 12.52 -1.47
C ILE A 36 -9.96 11.32 -0.73
N GLN A 37 -10.51 11.00 0.44
CA GLN A 37 -10.24 9.73 1.09
C GLN A 37 -11.23 8.71 0.50
N PRO A 38 -10.75 7.58 -0.08
CA PRO A 38 -11.65 6.48 -0.38
C PRO A 38 -12.40 6.09 0.90
N PRO A 39 -13.68 5.66 0.80
CA PRO A 39 -14.44 5.22 1.95
C PRO A 39 -13.62 4.15 2.68
N SER A 40 -13.30 4.43 3.94
CA SER A 40 -12.56 3.50 4.78
C SER A 40 -13.43 2.26 5.01
N PRO A 41 -12.97 1.07 4.63
CA PRO A 41 -13.74 -0.14 4.86
C PRO A 41 -13.86 -0.40 6.37
N SER A 42 -15.04 -0.84 6.82
CA SER A 42 -15.32 -1.13 8.23
C SER A 42 -14.74 -2.48 8.69
N GLY A 43 -13.88 -3.11 7.90
CA GLY A 43 -13.31 -4.43 8.12
C GLY A 43 -12.29 -4.82 7.04
N PRO A 44 -11.77 -6.06 7.09
CA PRO A 44 -10.83 -6.56 6.09
C PRO A 44 -11.43 -6.47 4.67
N ILE A 45 -10.62 -6.01 3.72
CA ILE A 45 -11.00 -6.03 2.31
C ILE A 45 -10.63 -7.40 1.75
N LEU A 46 -11.63 -8.17 1.33
CA LEU A 46 -11.42 -9.42 0.59
C LEU A 46 -11.66 -9.17 -0.90
N ILE A 47 -10.61 -9.30 -1.70
CA ILE A 47 -10.67 -9.21 -3.16
C ILE A 47 -10.41 -10.60 -3.75
N ASN A 48 -11.30 -11.08 -4.62
CA ASN A 48 -11.14 -12.34 -5.33
C ASN A 48 -11.64 -12.19 -6.79
N HIS A 49 -11.77 -13.30 -7.51
CA HIS A 49 -12.19 -13.30 -8.91
C HIS A 49 -13.61 -12.76 -9.15
N THR A 50 -14.47 -12.67 -8.12
CA THR A 50 -15.81 -12.05 -8.23
C THR A 50 -15.79 -10.54 -8.01
N CYS A 51 -14.62 -9.95 -7.78
CA CYS A 51 -14.43 -8.50 -7.60
C CYS A 51 -13.66 -7.86 -8.77
N ALA A 52 -13.18 -8.66 -9.73
CA ALA A 52 -12.29 -8.24 -10.81
C ALA A 52 -13.00 -8.19 -12.17
N HIS A 53 -14.26 -7.75 -12.21
CA HIS A 53 -14.98 -7.58 -13.47
C HIS A 53 -14.54 -6.29 -14.17
N LEU A 54 -14.44 -6.33 -15.51
CA LEU A 54 -14.03 -5.16 -16.30
C LEU A 54 -14.91 -3.93 -16.04
N GLU A 55 -16.20 -4.12 -15.79
CA GLU A 55 -17.11 -3.02 -15.47
C GLU A 55 -16.79 -2.35 -14.13
N ASP A 56 -16.31 -3.11 -13.14
CA ASP A 56 -15.91 -2.56 -11.84
C ASP A 56 -14.57 -1.84 -11.96
N LEU A 57 -13.61 -2.42 -12.69
CA LEU A 57 -12.31 -1.81 -12.95
C LEU A 57 -12.45 -0.47 -13.70
N LYS A 58 -13.41 -0.37 -14.61
CA LYS A 58 -13.73 0.89 -15.34
C LYS A 58 -14.47 1.93 -14.49
N ARG A 59 -15.03 1.54 -13.34
CA ARG A 59 -15.69 2.47 -12.40
C ARG A 59 -14.70 3.10 -11.42
N ILE A 60 -13.47 2.61 -11.33
CA ILE A 60 -12.43 3.21 -10.48
C ILE A 60 -12.13 4.62 -11.03
N PRO A 61 -12.38 5.69 -10.25
CA PRO A 61 -12.12 7.04 -10.70
C PRO A 61 -10.62 7.28 -10.92
N ASP A 62 -10.28 8.12 -11.90
CA ASP A 62 -8.88 8.42 -12.25
C ASP A 62 -8.11 9.02 -11.09
N GLU A 63 -8.77 9.87 -10.30
CA GLU A 63 -8.18 10.53 -9.15
C GLU A 63 -7.74 9.53 -8.07
N TRP A 64 -8.36 8.34 -7.99
CA TRP A 64 -7.92 7.29 -7.05
C TRP A 64 -6.68 6.56 -7.55
N ILE A 65 -6.54 6.41 -8.87
CA ILE A 65 -5.34 5.82 -9.48
C ILE A 65 -4.18 6.80 -9.34
N LEU A 66 -4.41 8.09 -9.58
CA LEU A 66 -3.41 9.15 -9.36
C LEU A 66 -3.01 9.25 -7.89
N GLU A 67 -3.97 9.17 -6.96
CA GLU A 67 -3.66 9.17 -5.53
C GLU A 67 -2.86 7.94 -5.11
N ALA A 68 -3.19 6.75 -5.66
CA ALA A 68 -2.41 5.55 -5.43
C ALA A 68 -0.96 5.71 -5.90
N LYS A 69 -0.72 6.32 -7.07
CA LYS A 69 0.63 6.61 -7.55
C LYS A 69 1.40 7.60 -6.64
N LYS A 70 0.71 8.57 -6.05
CA LYS A 70 1.32 9.55 -5.12
C LYS A 70 1.66 8.94 -3.77
N THR A 71 0.80 8.04 -3.28
CA THR A 71 0.81 7.64 -1.87
C THR A 71 1.36 6.25 -1.64
N LEU A 72 1.19 5.30 -2.57
CA LEU A 72 1.62 3.93 -2.35
C LEU A 72 3.08 3.75 -2.74
N ASN A 73 3.84 3.17 -1.82
CA ASN A 73 5.17 2.61 -2.07
C ASN A 73 5.12 1.13 -1.68
N ILE A 74 5.10 0.28 -2.70
CA ILE A 74 4.80 -1.15 -2.58
C ILE A 74 6.09 -1.95 -2.67
N ALA A 75 6.33 -2.84 -1.72
CA ALA A 75 7.32 -3.91 -1.83
C ALA A 75 6.62 -5.25 -2.05
N TYR A 76 6.96 -5.93 -3.13
CA TYR A 76 6.37 -7.20 -3.52
C TYR A 76 7.41 -8.32 -3.52
N GLY A 77 7.30 -9.25 -2.58
CA GLY A 77 8.10 -10.47 -2.53
C GLY A 77 7.41 -11.64 -3.20
N HIS A 78 8.09 -12.28 -4.13
CA HIS A 78 7.56 -13.50 -4.76
C HIS A 78 8.65 -14.35 -5.40
N THR A 79 8.25 -15.53 -5.86
CA THR A 79 8.99 -16.37 -6.80
C THR A 79 8.02 -17.05 -7.76
N SER A 80 8.55 -17.73 -8.79
CA SER A 80 7.84 -18.68 -9.63
C SER A 80 6.46 -18.16 -10.09
N HIS A 81 5.38 -18.69 -9.51
CA HIS A 81 3.99 -18.36 -9.84
C HIS A 81 3.55 -16.96 -9.41
N GLY A 82 4.19 -16.36 -8.41
CA GLY A 82 3.84 -15.00 -7.98
C GLY A 82 4.11 -13.94 -9.05
N SER A 83 4.96 -14.24 -10.04
CA SER A 83 5.18 -13.35 -11.20
C SER A 83 3.90 -13.04 -11.99
N GLN A 84 2.81 -13.80 -11.81
CA GLN A 84 1.53 -13.54 -12.45
C GLN A 84 1.01 -12.10 -12.21
N LEU A 85 1.21 -11.53 -11.01
CA LEU A 85 0.77 -10.16 -10.73
C LEU A 85 1.48 -9.16 -11.64
N THR A 86 2.81 -9.25 -11.76
CA THR A 86 3.62 -8.29 -12.51
C THR A 86 3.67 -8.61 -14.00
N SER A 87 4.03 -9.82 -14.37
CA SER A 87 4.21 -10.25 -15.77
C SER A 87 2.89 -10.52 -16.50
N GLY A 88 1.90 -11.08 -15.80
CA GLY A 88 0.59 -11.41 -16.39
C GLY A 88 -0.42 -10.27 -16.27
N GLY A 89 -0.49 -9.61 -15.11
CA GLY A 89 -1.44 -8.54 -14.83
C GLY A 89 -0.91 -7.16 -15.22
N MET A 90 -0.01 -6.61 -14.40
CA MET A 90 0.40 -5.21 -14.47
C MET A 90 1.08 -4.86 -15.80
N ALA A 91 1.96 -5.72 -16.32
CA ALA A 91 2.63 -5.49 -17.61
C ALA A 91 1.66 -5.39 -18.81
N ASN A 92 0.48 -6.01 -18.72
CA ASN A 92 -0.51 -6.02 -19.79
C ASN A 92 -1.64 -4.99 -19.56
N MET A 93 -1.64 -4.28 -18.43
CA MET A 93 -2.75 -3.40 -18.04
C MET A 93 -2.95 -2.25 -19.04
N GLU A 94 -1.87 -1.67 -19.55
CA GLU A 94 -1.94 -0.58 -20.53
C GLU A 94 -2.61 -1.00 -21.83
N ALA A 95 -2.19 -2.16 -22.35
CA ALA A 95 -2.76 -2.73 -23.57
C ALA A 95 -4.23 -3.13 -23.36
N PHE A 96 -4.55 -3.67 -22.18
CA PHE A 96 -5.90 -4.12 -21.84
C PHE A 96 -6.88 -2.96 -21.66
N MET A 97 -6.47 -1.89 -20.98
CA MET A 97 -7.32 -0.73 -20.67
C MET A 97 -7.28 0.35 -21.78
N ALA A 98 -6.27 0.31 -22.65
CA ALA A 98 -6.05 1.26 -23.75
C ALA A 98 -5.93 2.72 -23.27
N ARG A 99 -5.12 2.95 -22.22
CA ARG A 99 -4.96 4.25 -21.55
C ARG A 99 -3.56 4.87 -21.63
N GLY A 100 -2.71 4.40 -22.54
CA GLY A 100 -1.38 4.98 -22.75
C GLY A 100 -0.37 4.51 -21.70
N ASP A 101 0.11 5.43 -20.87
CA ASP A 101 1.05 5.21 -19.75
C ASP A 101 0.37 5.36 -18.37
N PHE A 102 -0.96 5.37 -18.35
CA PHE A 102 -1.76 5.70 -17.17
C PHE A 102 -1.64 4.68 -16.03
N TYR A 103 -1.26 3.44 -16.30
CA TYR A 103 -1.00 2.35 -15.35
C TYR A 103 0.50 2.02 -15.19
N SER A 104 1.41 2.91 -15.61
CA SER A 104 2.85 2.73 -15.44
C SER A 104 3.24 2.49 -13.98
N TYR A 105 4.20 1.57 -13.76
CA TYR A 105 4.72 1.22 -12.43
C TYR A 105 6.22 0.89 -12.47
N GLY A 106 6.90 1.00 -11.33
CA GLY A 106 8.31 0.62 -11.18
C GLY A 106 8.95 1.25 -9.93
N SER A 107 10.23 0.97 -9.68
CA SER A 107 10.97 1.37 -8.47
C SER A 107 11.50 2.82 -8.49
N ASP A 108 10.88 3.66 -9.32
CA ASP A 108 11.26 5.06 -9.60
C ASP A 108 10.02 5.95 -9.85
N GLY A 109 8.83 5.48 -9.45
CA GLY A 109 7.57 6.22 -9.53
C GLY A 109 7.29 7.19 -8.36
N GLY A 110 8.12 7.15 -7.31
CA GLY A 110 7.89 7.84 -6.05
C GLY A 110 7.47 9.32 -6.18
N GLY A 111 6.20 9.58 -5.91
CA GLY A 111 5.68 10.89 -5.48
C GLY A 111 5.31 11.90 -6.58
N ASN A 112 5.22 11.51 -7.85
CA ASN A 112 4.94 12.47 -8.94
C ASN A 112 3.72 12.17 -9.81
N ASP A 113 2.82 11.28 -9.38
CA ASP A 113 1.56 10.88 -10.05
C ASP A 113 1.65 10.31 -11.47
N THR A 114 2.85 10.23 -12.03
CA THR A 114 3.08 9.63 -13.35
C THR A 114 3.17 8.10 -13.28
N LYS A 115 3.74 7.56 -12.20
CA LYS A 115 4.09 6.15 -12.10
C LYS A 115 3.88 5.62 -10.67
N LEU A 116 3.38 4.39 -10.55
CA LEU A 116 3.21 3.73 -9.26
C LEU A 116 4.56 3.23 -8.74
N GLU A 117 4.94 3.61 -7.52
CA GLU A 117 6.15 3.10 -6.87
C GLU A 117 5.97 1.64 -6.46
N PHE A 118 6.71 0.75 -7.12
CA PHE A 118 6.58 -0.69 -6.98
C PHE A 118 7.95 -1.37 -7.08
N TYR A 119 8.39 -1.98 -5.96
CA TYR A 119 9.59 -2.79 -5.86
C TYR A 119 9.25 -4.26 -6.02
N ASP A 120 9.60 -4.82 -7.17
CA ASP A 120 9.46 -6.24 -7.50
C ASP A 120 10.71 -7.02 -7.03
N TYR A 121 10.58 -7.80 -5.96
CA TYR A 121 11.62 -8.67 -5.43
C TYR A 121 11.34 -10.14 -5.74
N ASN A 122 11.89 -10.62 -6.86
CA ASN A 122 11.83 -12.03 -7.23
C ASN A 122 12.98 -12.83 -6.58
N GLY A 123 12.66 -13.65 -5.57
CA GLY A 123 13.62 -14.55 -4.95
C GLY A 123 14.72 -13.86 -4.14
N GLY A 124 14.42 -12.72 -3.52
CA GLY A 124 15.39 -11.99 -2.68
C GLY A 124 14.79 -10.72 -2.10
N PHE A 125 13.84 -10.87 -1.17
CA PHE A 125 13.11 -9.73 -0.64
C PHE A 125 14.01 -8.70 0.03
N GLY A 126 13.86 -7.44 -0.40
CA GLY A 126 14.62 -6.31 0.10
C GLY A 126 16.03 -6.16 -0.47
N GLY A 127 16.51 -7.13 -1.26
CA GLY A 127 17.80 -7.04 -1.97
C GLY A 127 18.97 -6.69 -1.05
N ILE A 128 19.68 -5.60 -1.35
CA ILE A 128 20.84 -5.15 -0.56
C ILE A 128 20.45 -4.58 0.82
N LEU A 129 19.17 -4.31 1.07
CA LEU A 129 18.70 -3.76 2.34
C LEU A 129 18.50 -4.84 3.40
N THR A 130 18.57 -6.12 3.02
CA THR A 130 18.39 -7.26 3.91
C THR A 130 19.65 -8.12 3.95
N THR A 131 19.86 -8.75 5.10
CA THR A 131 20.88 -9.78 5.32
C THR A 131 20.25 -11.17 5.36
N THR A 132 18.99 -11.26 5.78
CA THR A 132 18.18 -12.47 5.70
C THR A 132 17.74 -12.71 4.27
N THR A 133 18.18 -13.85 3.72
CA THR A 133 17.68 -14.32 2.43
C THR A 133 16.34 -15.02 2.63
N ALA A 134 15.31 -14.55 1.95
CA ALA A 134 13.99 -15.17 1.90
C ALA A 134 13.50 -15.20 0.45
N HIS A 135 13.19 -16.40 -0.03
CA HIS A 135 12.74 -16.64 -1.40
C HIS A 135 11.24 -16.93 -1.45
N ASP A 136 10.74 -17.70 -0.49
CA ASP A 136 9.35 -18.17 -0.47
C ASP A 136 8.93 -18.50 0.97
N LEU A 137 7.65 -18.85 1.17
CA LEU A 137 7.05 -19.05 2.49
C LEU A 137 7.88 -19.94 3.41
N GLY A 138 8.44 -21.03 2.88
CA GLY A 138 9.30 -21.96 3.63
C GLY A 138 10.74 -22.05 3.13
N ASN A 139 11.22 -21.10 2.33
CA ASN A 139 12.59 -21.10 1.84
C ASN A 139 13.32 -19.80 2.24
N PRO A 140 14.35 -19.88 3.10
CA PRO A 140 15.01 -21.09 3.62
C PRO A 140 14.27 -21.81 4.76
N ASN A 141 13.28 -21.17 5.39
CA ASN A 141 12.43 -21.74 6.42
C ASN A 141 11.14 -20.89 6.56
N ASP A 142 10.19 -21.34 7.40
CA ASP A 142 8.87 -20.72 7.56
C ASP A 142 8.86 -19.33 8.23
N ASP A 143 10.02 -18.85 8.70
CA ASP A 143 10.18 -17.58 9.42
C ASP A 143 11.03 -16.53 8.67
N ALA A 144 11.87 -16.97 7.72
CA ALA A 144 12.86 -16.11 7.08
C ALA A 144 12.24 -14.91 6.35
N TRP A 145 11.08 -15.10 5.71
CA TRP A 145 10.35 -14.01 5.03
C TRP A 145 9.89 -12.93 6.01
N ARG A 146 9.48 -13.29 7.24
CA ARG A 146 9.12 -12.32 8.28
C ARG A 146 10.35 -11.50 8.66
N GLN A 147 11.46 -12.16 8.94
CA GLN A 147 12.70 -11.50 9.34
C GLN A 147 13.24 -10.59 8.23
N ALA A 148 13.25 -11.04 6.97
CA ALA A 148 13.63 -10.21 5.83
C ALA A 148 12.70 -8.99 5.67
N THR A 149 11.40 -9.16 5.94
CA THR A 149 10.43 -8.05 5.93
C THR A 149 10.75 -7.01 6.99
N GLU A 150 11.07 -7.44 8.22
CA GLU A 150 11.47 -6.54 9.30
C GLU A 150 12.77 -5.80 8.99
N GLU A 151 13.80 -6.53 8.55
CA GLU A 151 15.09 -5.95 8.13
C GLU A 151 14.90 -4.89 7.04
N TYR A 152 14.09 -5.19 6.03
CA TYR A 152 13.80 -4.28 4.93
C TYR A 152 13.08 -3.01 5.41
N LEU A 153 12.04 -3.15 6.24
CA LEU A 153 11.23 -2.01 6.71
C LEU A 153 11.94 -1.15 7.77
N ASP A 154 12.85 -1.74 8.54
CA ASP A 154 13.63 -1.06 9.57
C ASP A 154 14.93 -0.47 9.03
N ASN A 155 15.33 -0.83 7.80
CA ASN A 155 16.51 -0.28 7.18
C ASN A 155 16.34 1.25 6.96
N PRO A 156 17.26 2.11 7.43
CA PRO A 156 17.18 3.56 7.21
C PRO A 156 17.19 3.98 5.73
N ALA A 157 17.67 3.12 4.83
CA ALA A 157 17.64 3.33 3.39
C ALA A 157 16.35 2.81 2.72
N ASN A 158 15.38 2.31 3.49
CA ASN A 158 14.07 1.95 2.97
C ASN A 158 13.41 3.18 2.32
N PRO A 159 12.82 3.06 1.12
CA PRO A 159 12.30 4.18 0.34
C PRO A 159 10.98 4.77 0.89
N GLY A 160 10.55 4.37 2.09
CA GLY A 160 9.26 4.75 2.66
C GLY A 160 8.14 3.79 2.28
N THR A 161 8.46 2.49 2.13
CA THR A 161 7.46 1.45 1.86
C THR A 161 6.33 1.50 2.89
N ASN A 162 5.09 1.52 2.39
CA ASN A 162 3.88 1.53 3.21
C ASN A 162 2.89 0.41 2.85
N VAL A 163 3.21 -0.40 1.84
CA VAL A 163 2.50 -1.64 1.53
C VAL A 163 3.51 -2.76 1.30
N VAL A 164 3.31 -3.89 1.97
CA VAL A 164 4.08 -5.13 1.72
C VAL A 164 3.12 -6.19 1.21
N ILE A 165 3.50 -6.80 0.10
CA ILE A 165 2.78 -7.91 -0.52
C ILE A 165 3.73 -9.08 -0.62
N TRP A 166 3.29 -10.26 -0.22
CA TRP A 166 3.98 -11.51 -0.52
C TRP A 166 3.08 -12.42 -1.34
N SER A 167 3.67 -13.08 -2.34
CA SER A 167 3.03 -14.16 -3.07
C SER A 167 3.90 -15.41 -2.99
N TRP A 168 3.26 -16.50 -2.57
CA TRP A 168 3.91 -17.75 -2.25
C TRP A 168 3.77 -18.72 -3.42
N CYS A 169 4.81 -19.51 -3.71
CA CYS A 169 4.63 -20.61 -4.66
C CYS A 169 3.63 -21.62 -4.09
N GLN A 170 3.71 -21.93 -2.79
CA GLN A 170 2.96 -23.03 -2.22
C GLN A 170 2.68 -22.74 -0.74
N ILE A 171 1.41 -22.83 -0.34
CA ILE A 171 1.02 -22.73 1.09
C ILE A 171 0.76 -24.09 1.74
N ASN A 172 0.37 -25.10 0.96
CA ASN A 172 0.20 -26.46 1.43
C ASN A 172 1.55 -27.03 1.94
N GLY A 173 1.51 -27.94 2.90
CA GLY A 173 2.71 -28.48 3.56
C GLY A 173 3.42 -27.52 4.53
N HIS A 174 3.04 -26.24 4.59
CA HIS A 174 3.60 -25.27 5.54
C HIS A 174 2.67 -25.06 6.76
N PRO A 175 3.23 -24.69 7.93
CA PRO A 175 2.43 -24.50 9.14
C PRO A 175 1.63 -23.20 9.05
N ILE A 176 0.34 -23.31 8.72
CA ILE A 176 -0.58 -22.16 8.61
C ILE A 176 -0.60 -21.31 9.87
N SER A 177 -0.51 -21.93 11.05
CA SER A 177 -0.44 -21.20 12.33
C SER A 177 0.79 -20.30 12.42
N THR A 178 1.94 -20.75 11.91
CA THR A 178 3.17 -19.95 11.88
C THR A 178 3.02 -18.79 10.91
N TYR A 179 2.50 -19.03 9.71
CA TYR A 179 2.22 -17.97 8.74
C TYR A 179 1.31 -16.89 9.32
N LEU A 180 0.17 -17.28 9.90
CA LEU A 180 -0.78 -16.34 10.50
C LEU A 180 -0.17 -15.57 11.68
N SER A 181 0.54 -16.25 12.59
CA SER A 181 1.20 -15.60 13.72
C SER A 181 2.29 -14.61 13.29
N ASN A 182 3.05 -14.94 12.24
CA ASN A 182 4.06 -14.05 11.67
C ASN A 182 3.42 -12.82 11.01
N MET A 183 2.34 -13.00 10.25
CA MET A 183 1.58 -11.88 9.68
C MET A 183 0.97 -10.98 10.75
N GLU A 184 0.34 -11.55 11.78
CA GLU A 184 -0.22 -10.79 12.91
C GLU A 184 0.86 -9.99 13.65
N SER A 185 2.04 -10.59 13.83
CA SER A 185 3.18 -9.93 14.46
C SER A 185 3.66 -8.72 13.65
N LEU A 186 3.79 -8.86 12.33
CA LEU A 186 4.15 -7.75 11.44
C LEU A 186 3.10 -6.64 11.46
N ILE A 187 1.83 -6.99 11.34
CA ILE A 187 0.72 -6.03 11.37
C ILE A 187 0.73 -5.26 12.69
N SER A 188 0.86 -5.95 13.83
CA SER A 188 0.91 -5.30 15.14
C SER A 188 2.14 -4.42 15.31
N ALA A 189 3.31 -4.86 14.83
CA ALA A 189 4.57 -4.15 14.97
C ALA A 189 4.59 -2.83 14.18
N TYR A 190 4.07 -2.84 12.94
CA TYR A 190 4.10 -1.70 12.01
C TYR A 190 2.79 -0.90 11.94
N ALA A 191 1.81 -1.21 12.79
CA ALA A 191 0.61 -0.41 12.98
C ALA A 191 0.90 0.91 13.74
N PRO A 192 0.01 1.92 13.65
CA PRO A 192 0.09 3.11 14.50
C PRO A 192 0.14 2.75 15.98
N GLY A 193 1.17 3.20 16.69
CA GLY A 193 1.39 2.87 18.11
C GLY A 193 1.93 1.46 18.38
N GLY A 194 2.28 0.71 17.33
CA GLY A 194 2.95 -0.58 17.44
C GLY A 194 4.40 -0.47 17.93
N SER A 195 5.05 -1.62 18.10
CA SER A 195 6.42 -1.71 18.65
C SER A 195 7.49 -1.04 17.78
N LYS A 196 7.23 -0.82 16.49
CA LYS A 196 8.13 -0.12 15.55
C LYS A 196 7.88 1.39 15.49
N GLY A 197 7.02 1.93 16.36
CA GLY A 197 6.82 3.37 16.52
C GLY A 197 6.17 4.08 15.33
N ARG A 198 5.44 3.35 14.48
CA ARG A 198 4.74 3.92 13.32
C ARG A 198 3.57 4.82 13.75
N THR A 199 3.23 5.77 12.90
CA THR A 199 2.06 6.67 13.02
C THR A 199 1.03 6.35 11.93
N ASN A 200 -0.10 7.07 11.87
CA ASN A 200 -1.05 6.89 10.77
C ASN A 200 -0.43 7.19 9.39
N GLU A 201 0.53 8.11 9.35
CA GLU A 201 1.24 8.56 8.15
C GLU A 201 2.38 7.61 7.75
N THR A 202 2.88 6.79 8.67
CA THR A 202 4.05 5.91 8.46
C THR A 202 3.78 4.43 8.68
N LYS A 203 2.51 4.06 8.90
CA LYS A 203 2.07 2.67 9.04
C LYS A 203 2.35 1.86 7.78
N VAL A 204 2.49 0.56 7.96
CA VAL A 204 2.61 -0.39 6.85
C VAL A 204 1.36 -1.25 6.78
N THR A 205 0.82 -1.41 5.57
CA THR A 205 -0.30 -2.29 5.28
C THR A 205 0.23 -3.60 4.69
N PHE A 206 -0.24 -4.74 5.19
CA PHE A 206 0.18 -6.06 4.70
C PHE A 206 -0.95 -6.69 3.90
N VAL A 207 -0.67 -7.10 2.67
CA VAL A 207 -1.63 -7.78 1.81
C VAL A 207 -1.44 -9.28 1.94
N PHE A 208 -2.51 -9.97 2.32
CA PHE A 208 -2.56 -11.42 2.31
C PHE A 208 -2.94 -11.87 0.90
N MET A 209 -2.05 -12.58 0.22
CA MET A 209 -2.40 -13.32 -0.99
C MET A 209 -2.46 -14.82 -0.67
N THR A 210 -3.50 -15.47 -1.17
CA THR A 210 -3.55 -16.94 -1.21
C THR A 210 -2.64 -17.41 -2.33
N GLY A 211 -1.89 -18.50 -2.13
CA GLY A 211 -1.03 -19.09 -3.17
C GLY A 211 -1.82 -19.54 -4.40
N HIS A 212 -1.11 -20.01 -5.44
CA HIS A 212 -1.77 -20.47 -6.66
C HIS A 212 -2.73 -21.65 -6.38
N VAL A 213 -3.71 -21.82 -7.26
CA VAL A 213 -4.58 -23.00 -7.23
C VAL A 213 -3.72 -24.22 -7.57
N ASN A 214 -3.72 -25.24 -6.71
CA ASN A 214 -3.10 -26.53 -7.00
C ASN A 214 -4.03 -27.35 -7.90
N GLY A 215 -4.14 -26.98 -9.18
CA GLY A 215 -4.74 -27.84 -10.20
C GLY A 215 -6.27 -28.01 -10.22
N ASP A 216 -7.05 -27.28 -9.42
CA ASP A 216 -8.52 -27.51 -9.34
C ASP A 216 -9.38 -26.39 -9.97
N GLY A 217 -8.85 -25.62 -10.92
CA GLY A 217 -9.72 -24.90 -11.87
C GLY A 217 -10.33 -25.88 -12.88
N ASP A 218 -11.37 -25.48 -13.62
CA ASP A 218 -12.13 -26.32 -14.59
C ASP A 218 -11.30 -27.02 -15.71
N GLY A 219 -9.97 -26.89 -15.70
CA GLY A 219 -9.05 -27.65 -16.54
C GLY A 219 -7.64 -27.93 -15.97
N GLY A 220 -7.36 -27.60 -14.70
CA GLY A 220 -6.20 -28.12 -13.93
C GLY A 220 -4.82 -28.31 -14.59
N ILE A 221 -4.36 -27.44 -15.51
CA ILE A 221 -3.00 -27.54 -16.07
C ILE A 221 -2.22 -26.25 -15.76
N THR A 222 -1.17 -26.37 -14.96
CA THR A 222 -0.03 -25.44 -14.95
C THR A 222 0.86 -25.82 -16.12
N TYR A 223 1.11 -24.90 -17.05
CA TYR A 223 2.15 -25.11 -18.05
C TYR A 223 3.48 -24.77 -17.39
N ASP A 224 4.25 -25.82 -17.09
CA ASP A 224 5.68 -25.76 -16.77
C ASP A 224 6.50 -25.53 -18.05
#